data_AF-A0A257LLB1-F1
#
_entry.id   AF-A0A257LLB1-F1
#
_cell.length_a   1.000
_cell.length_b   1.000
_cell.length_c   1.000
_cell.angle_alpha   90.00
_cell.angle_beta   90.00
_cell.angle_gamma   90.00
#
_symmetry.space_group_name_H-M   'P 1'
#
loop_
_entity.id
_entity.type
_entity.pdbx_description
1 polymer ?
#
loop_
_entity_poly.entity_id
_entity_poly.type
_entity_poly.pdbx_seq_one_letter_code
_entity_poly.pdbx_strand_id
1 'polypeptide(L)'
;IFPPSHRSRAFIEARQDLTLCGVEVAAAVFARVDPALKVKLTAADGDRVKNGAKVLTVTGPTASLLTAERTALNFIQRLSGVATQSRRYADALAGTTTRVGGMRSVP
;
A
#
# COMPACT_ATOMS: atom_id res chain seq x y z
N ILE A 1 6.60 -25.59 6.34
CA ILE A 1 7.57 -25.06 5.35
C ILE A 1 8.64 -24.17 6.01
N PHE A 2 8.32 -23.40 7.06
CA PHE A 2 9.33 -22.62 7.81
C PHE A 2 9.35 -23.01 9.30
N PRO A 3 10.52 -23.05 9.96
CA PRO A 3 10.58 -23.23 11.40
C PRO A 3 10.03 -21.99 12.15
N PRO A 4 9.50 -22.15 13.39
CA PRO A 4 8.84 -21.06 14.12
C PRO A 4 9.73 -19.85 14.38
N SER A 5 11.04 -20.07 14.49
CA SER A 5 12.07 -19.04 14.72
C SER A 5 12.61 -18.42 13.43
N HIS A 6 12.12 -18.83 12.26
CA HIS A 6 12.60 -18.31 10.99
C HIS A 6 12.20 -16.83 10.84
N ARG A 7 13.18 -15.99 10.52
CA ARG A 7 12.97 -14.57 10.27
C ARG A 7 13.26 -14.26 8.81
N SER A 8 12.47 -13.39 8.22
CA SER A 8 12.64 -12.98 6.84
C SER A 8 12.47 -11.47 6.71
N ARG A 9 12.89 -10.97 5.54
CA ARG A 9 12.67 -9.60 5.11
C ARG A 9 11.87 -9.62 3.82
N ALA A 10 10.75 -8.93 3.81
CA ALA A 10 9.87 -8.77 2.66
C ALA A 10 9.81 -7.30 2.24
N PHE A 11 9.44 -7.05 0.99
CA PHE A 11 9.21 -5.72 0.47
C PHE A 11 8.00 -5.73 -0.45
N ILE A 12 7.27 -4.61 -0.48
CA ILE A 12 6.17 -4.35 -1.40
C ILE A 12 6.71 -3.44 -2.50
N GLU A 13 6.53 -3.88 -3.74
CA GLU A 13 6.99 -3.20 -4.95
C GLU A 13 5.79 -2.83 -5.82
N ALA A 14 5.81 -1.62 -6.38
CA ALA A 14 4.84 -1.16 -7.35
C ALA A 14 5.10 -1.84 -8.70
N ARG A 15 4.11 -2.55 -9.25
CA ARG A 15 4.21 -3.23 -10.56
C ARG A 15 3.87 -2.35 -11.76
N GLN A 16 3.44 -1.11 -11.51
CA GLN A 16 3.08 -0.13 -12.52
C GLN A 16 3.19 1.27 -11.90
N ASP A 17 3.20 2.28 -12.76
CA ASP A 17 3.14 3.68 -12.33
C ASP A 17 1.78 3.95 -11.65
N LEU A 18 1.80 4.40 -10.40
CA LEU A 18 0.60 4.61 -9.60
C LEU A 18 0.77 5.77 -8.62
N THR A 19 -0.37 6.30 -8.15
CA THR A 19 -0.42 7.16 -6.97
C THR A 19 -0.62 6.27 -5.75
N LEU A 20 0.36 6.27 -4.85
CA LEU A 20 0.34 5.43 -3.66
C LEU A 20 -0.74 5.89 -2.70
N CYS A 21 -1.52 4.96 -2.16
CA CYS A 21 -2.45 5.23 -1.07
C CYS A 21 -2.65 3.96 -0.24
N GLY A 22 -2.78 4.11 1.08
CA GLY A 22 -2.96 3.03 2.03
C GLY A 22 -1.67 2.42 2.56
N VAL A 23 -0.52 3.08 2.40
CA VAL A 23 0.77 2.55 2.88
C VAL A 23 0.83 2.50 4.42
N GLU A 24 0.22 3.50 5.07
CA GLU A 24 0.08 3.54 6.53
C GLU A 24 -0.90 2.47 7.04
N VAL A 25 -1.97 2.21 6.27
CA VAL A 25 -2.94 1.14 6.57
C VAL A 25 -2.25 -0.22 6.53
N ALA A 26 -1.43 -0.47 5.51
CA ALA A 26 -0.63 -1.69 5.46
C ALA A 26 0.35 -1.81 6.62
N ALA A 27 1.04 -0.71 7.00
CA ALA A 27 1.90 -0.71 8.18
C ALA A 27 1.13 -1.07 9.45
N ALA A 28 -0.07 -0.52 9.63
CA ALA A 28 -0.95 -0.83 10.74
C ALA A 28 -1.41 -2.30 10.74
N VAL A 29 -1.66 -2.90 9.56
CA VAL A 29 -1.98 -4.33 9.44
C VAL A 29 -0.82 -5.19 9.95
N PHE A 30 0.42 -4.92 9.53
CA PHE A 30 1.58 -5.65 10.02
C PHE A 30 1.76 -5.49 11.53
N ALA A 31 1.66 -4.27 12.06
CA ALA A 31 1.77 -4.01 13.50
C ALA A 31 0.68 -4.71 14.32
N ARG A 32 -0.53 -4.87 13.75
CA ARG A 32 -1.66 -5.52 14.42
C ARG A 32 -1.61 -7.04 14.37
N VAL A 33 -1.01 -7.62 13.33
CA VAL A 33 -0.77 -9.07 13.24
C VAL A 33 0.33 -9.50 14.21
N ASP A 34 1.44 -8.76 14.25
CA ASP A 34 2.56 -9.06 15.14
C ASP A 34 3.38 -7.79 15.44
N PRO A 35 3.39 -7.30 16.69
CA PRO A 35 4.19 -6.14 17.10
C PRO A 35 5.71 -6.32 16.92
N ALA A 36 6.21 -7.56 16.78
CA ALA A 36 7.63 -7.83 16.52
C ALA A 36 8.04 -7.53 15.06
N LEU A 37 7.09 -7.28 14.16
CA LEU A 37 7.35 -6.90 12.77
C LEU A 37 7.83 -5.45 12.70
N LYS A 38 9.03 -5.26 12.13
CA LYS A 38 9.59 -3.94 11.87
C LYS A 38 9.22 -3.50 10.46
N VAL A 39 8.34 -2.51 10.35
CA VAL A 39 7.94 -1.90 9.08
C VAL A 39 8.77 -0.64 8.83
N LYS A 40 9.29 -0.49 7.62
CA LYS A 40 9.94 0.73 7.12
C LYS A 40 9.22 1.18 5.86
N LEU A 41 8.67 2.38 5.91
CA LEU A 41 8.06 3.04 4.76
C LEU A 41 9.15 3.73 3.93
N THR A 42 9.05 3.62 2.61
CA THR A 42 9.96 4.28 1.65
C THR A 42 9.24 5.24 0.72
N ALA A 43 7.91 5.31 0.82
CA ALA A 43 7.04 6.27 0.14
C ALA A 43 5.85 6.59 1.06
N ALA A 44 5.18 7.71 0.81
CA ALA A 44 4.01 8.19 1.54
C ALA A 44 2.74 8.16 0.68
N ASP A 45 1.59 8.22 1.32
CA ASP A 45 0.30 8.34 0.62
C ASP A 45 0.25 9.66 -0.17
N GLY A 46 -0.17 9.57 -1.44
CA GLY A 46 -0.16 10.67 -2.40
C GLY A 46 1.08 10.71 -3.31
N ASP A 47 2.14 9.97 -2.98
CA ASP A 47 3.35 9.92 -3.82
C ASP A 47 3.08 9.25 -5.17
N ARG A 48 3.70 9.79 -6.22
CA ARG A 48 3.77 9.13 -7.52
C ARG A 48 4.93 8.15 -7.50
N VAL A 49 4.62 6.87 -7.54
CA VAL A 49 5.60 5.79 -7.60
C VAL A 49 5.66 5.20 -8.99
N LYS A 50 6.89 4.92 -9.42
CA LYS A 50 7.19 4.28 -10.70
C LYS A 50 7.15 2.76 -10.55
N ASN A 51 6.94 2.07 -11.68
CA ASN A 51 7.14 0.62 -11.74
C ASN A 51 8.53 0.23 -11.20
N GLY A 52 8.58 -0.80 -10.36
CA GLY A 52 9.79 -1.29 -9.68
C GLY A 52 10.12 -0.54 -8.39
N ALA A 53 9.38 0.51 -8.02
CA ALA A 53 9.64 1.24 -6.78
C ALA A 53 9.17 0.43 -5.55
N LYS A 54 10.05 0.31 -4.56
CA LYS A 54 9.70 -0.27 -3.26
C LYS A 54 9.01 0.78 -2.42
N VAL A 55 7.82 0.48 -1.91
CA VAL A 55 7.00 1.40 -1.11
C VAL A 55 7.06 1.10 0.39
N LEU A 56 7.32 -0.17 0.73
CA LEU A 56 7.29 -0.66 2.11
C LEU A 56 8.23 -1.85 2.24
N THR A 57 8.98 -1.92 3.33
CA THR A 57 9.84 -3.06 3.71
C THR A 57 9.45 -3.54 5.09
N VAL A 58 9.32 -4.85 5.30
CA VAL A 58 9.00 -5.45 6.60
C VAL A 58 10.04 -6.51 6.95
N THR A 59 10.46 -6.56 8.22
CA THR A 59 11.37 -7.58 8.73
C THR A 59 10.83 -8.18 10.02
N GLY A 60 10.80 -9.51 10.12
CA GLY A 60 10.33 -10.20 11.32
C GLY A 60 10.09 -11.70 11.09
N PRO A 61 9.29 -12.36 11.95
CA PRO A 61 8.98 -13.77 11.80
C PRO A 61 8.30 -14.05 10.45
N THR A 62 8.75 -15.10 9.74
CA THR A 62 8.24 -15.43 8.40
C THR A 62 6.76 -15.78 8.42
N ALA A 63 6.30 -16.47 9.46
CA ALA A 63 4.88 -16.79 9.62
C ALA A 63 4.03 -15.51 9.70
N SER A 64 4.39 -14.57 10.57
CA SER A 64 3.69 -13.30 10.74
C SER A 64 3.69 -12.45 9.47
N LEU A 65 4.80 -12.45 8.72
CA LEU A 65 4.89 -11.78 7.41
C LEU A 65 3.86 -12.34 6.43
N LEU A 66 3.81 -13.66 6.26
CA LEU A 66 2.90 -14.32 5.32
C LEU A 66 1.43 -14.16 5.74
N THR A 67 1.14 -14.16 7.05
CA THR A 67 -0.21 -13.94 7.58
C THR A 67 -0.71 -12.52 7.26
N ALA A 68 0.16 -11.51 7.41
CA ALA A 68 -0.22 -10.11 7.17
C ALA A 68 -0.22 -9.72 5.68
N GLU A 69 0.57 -10.41 4.85
CA GLU A 69 0.85 -10.05 3.45
C GLU A 69 -0.42 -9.81 2.64
N ARG A 70 -1.33 -10.79 2.58
CA ARG A 70 -2.51 -10.71 1.71
C ARG A 70 -3.45 -9.58 2.11
N THR A 71 -3.63 -9.38 3.42
CA THR A 71 -4.45 -8.28 3.95
C THR A 71 -3.83 -6.92 3.63
N ALA A 72 -2.52 -6.75 3.89
CA ALA A 72 -1.81 -5.51 3.61
C ALA A 72 -1.80 -5.17 2.10
N LEU A 73 -1.54 -6.16 1.25
CA LEU A 73 -1.58 -6.00 -0.21
C LEU A 73 -2.97 -5.62 -0.71
N ASN A 74 -4.02 -6.26 -0.21
CA ASN A 74 -5.39 -5.94 -0.62
C ASN A 74 -5.76 -4.49 -0.33
N PHE A 75 -5.33 -3.94 0.82
CA PHE A 75 -5.56 -2.54 1.15
C PHE A 75 -4.79 -1.60 0.23
N ILE A 76 -3.47 -1.76 0.10
CA ILE A 76 -2.65 -0.89 -0.76
C ILE A 76 -3.15 -0.94 -2.20
N GLN A 77 -3.38 -2.13 -2.75
CA GLN A 77 -3.80 -2.28 -4.15
C GLN A 77 -5.13 -1.58 -4.42
N ARG A 78 -6.12 -1.78 -3.55
CA ARG A 78 -7.44 -1.18 -3.72
C ARG A 78 -7.40 0.34 -3.57
N LEU A 79 -6.74 0.85 -2.52
CA LEU A 79 -6.66 2.28 -2.25
C LEU A 79 -5.82 3.01 -3.30
N SER A 80 -4.67 2.46 -3.66
CA SER A 80 -3.81 3.01 -4.72
C SER A 80 -4.48 2.98 -6.10
N GLY A 81 -5.27 1.95 -6.39
CA GLY A 81 -6.07 1.88 -7.61
C GLY A 81 -7.09 3.02 -7.71
N VAL A 82 -7.82 3.29 -6.62
CA VAL A 82 -8.75 4.43 -6.54
C VAL A 82 -8.00 5.75 -6.65
N ALA A 83 -6.93 5.96 -5.88
CA ALA A 83 -6.15 7.19 -5.90
C ALA A 83 -5.57 7.49 -7.29
N THR A 84 -5.03 6.48 -7.97
CA THR A 84 -4.50 6.61 -9.33
C THR A 84 -5.59 7.01 -10.31
N GLN A 85 -6.75 6.38 -10.24
CA GLN A 85 -7.86 6.68 -11.14
C GLN A 85 -8.44 8.08 -10.87
N SER A 86 -8.66 8.45 -9.60
CA SER A 86 -9.06 9.80 -9.21
C SER A 86 -8.06 10.85 -9.70
N ARG A 87 -6.76 10.57 -9.62
CA ARG A 87 -5.72 11.49 -10.09
C ARG A 87 -5.75 11.67 -11.60
N ARG A 88 -5.99 10.61 -12.37
CA ARG A 88 -6.15 10.71 -13.84
C ARG A 88 -7.30 11.64 -14.23
N TYR A 89 -8.42 11.58 -13.52
CA TYR A 89 -9.54 12.51 -13.76
C TYR A 89 -9.20 13.94 -13.35
N ALA A 90 -8.53 14.14 -12.21
CA ALA A 90 -8.10 15.46 -11.78
C ALA A 90 -7.09 16.10 -12.77
N ASP A 91 -6.13 15.33 -13.26
CA ASP A 91 -5.16 15.78 -14.25
C ASP A 91 -5.84 16.11 -15.60
N ALA A 92 -6.88 15.36 -16.01
CA ALA A 92 -7.67 15.65 -17.21
C ALA A 92 -8.53 16.92 -17.09
N LEU A 93 -8.85 17.34 -15.87
CA LEU A 93 -9.61 18.57 -15.57
C LEU A 93 -8.72 19.77 -15.28
N ALA A 94 -7.39 19.60 -15.31
CA ALA A 94 -6.43 20.66 -15.04
C ALA A 94 -6.63 21.84 -16.02
N GLY A 95 -6.94 23.03 -15.48
CA GLY A 95 -7.30 24.22 -16.27
C GLY A 95 -8.79 24.58 -16.23
N THR A 96 -9.63 23.77 -15.59
CA THR A 96 -11.05 24.06 -15.35
C THR A 96 -11.33 24.33 -13.87
N THR A 97 -12.43 25.00 -13.54
CA THR A 97 -12.91 25.17 -12.14
C THR A 97 -13.58 23.90 -11.57
N THR A 98 -13.61 22.81 -12.35
CA THR A 98 -14.33 21.57 -12.02
C THR A 98 -13.51 20.68 -11.10
N ARG A 99 -14.12 20.17 -10.02
CA ARG A 99 -13.48 19.25 -9.05
C ARG A 99 -14.08 17.85 -9.16
N VAL A 100 -13.24 16.83 -9.00
CA VAL A 100 -13.68 15.43 -8.90
C VAL A 100 -14.33 15.21 -7.52
N GLY A 101 -15.64 15.01 -7.49
CA GLY A 101 -16.39 14.69 -6.27
C GLY A 101 -16.50 13.18 -6.04
N GLY A 102 -16.28 12.72 -4.82
CA GLY A 102 -16.60 11.36 -4.42
C GLY A 102 -18.10 11.22 -4.13
N MET A 103 -18.73 10.14 -4.61
CA MET A 103 -20.11 9.80 -4.24
C MET A 103 -20.13 8.81 -3.07
N ARG A 104 -21.06 8.98 -2.12
CA ARG A 104 -21.32 7.99 -1.08
C ARG A 104 -22.31 6.96 -1.63
N SER A 105 -21.78 5.92 -2.27
CA SER A 105 -22.54 4.71 -2.60
C SER A 105 -21.90 3.56 -1.82
N VAL A 106 -22.55 3.17 -0.72
CA VAL A 106 -22.18 1.99 0.08
C VAL A 106 -23.35 1.01 -0.02
N PRO A 107 -23.16 -0.21 -0.57
CA PRO A 107 -24.15 -1.27 -0.51
C PRO A 107 -24.28 -1.84 0.91
#